data_AF-A0A372L9X2-F1
#
_entry.id   AF-A0A372L9X2-F1
#
_cell.length_a   1.000
_cell.length_b   1.000
_cell.length_c   1.000
_cell.angle_alpha   90.00
_cell.angle_beta   90.00
_cell.angle_gamma   90.00
#
_symmetry.space_group_name_H-M   'P 1'
#
loop_
_entity.id
_entity.type
_entity.pdbx_description
1 polymer ?
#
loop_
_entity_poly.entity_id
_entity_poly.type
_entity_poly.pdbx_seq_one_letter_code
_entity_poly.pdbx_strand_id
1 'polypeptide(L)' 'MLHADAKVHPAIERCLKHLHILGTDDKIRQIVYMYMETLAREVSMEKQAENTETRSDFENNEKH' A
#
# COMPACT_ATOMS: atom_id res chain seq x y z
N MET A 1 -18.60 -2.97 19.66
CA MET A 1 -18.58 -1.80 18.76
C MET A 1 -17.14 -1.31 18.70
N LEU A 2 -16.38 -1.70 17.68
CA LEU A 2 -14.99 -1.26 17.49
C LEU A 2 -15.01 -0.04 16.57
N HIS A 3 -15.15 1.16 17.12
CA HIS A 3 -14.81 2.38 16.40
C HIS A 3 -13.43 2.82 16.87
N ALA A 4 -12.40 2.28 16.23
CA ALA A 4 -11.13 2.99 16.18
C ALA A 4 -11.31 4.05 15.10
N ASP A 5 -11.33 5.33 15.50
CA ASP A 5 -11.22 6.47 14.59
C ASP A 5 -9.85 6.42 13.91
N ALA A 6 -9.69 5.50 12.96
CA ALA A 6 -8.60 5.50 12.03
C ALA A 6 -8.80 6.72 11.13
N LYS A 7 -8.18 7.85 11.51
CA LYS A 7 -8.13 9.06 10.69
C LYS A 7 -7.75 8.66 9.28
N VAL A 8 -8.72 8.78 8.37
CA VAL A 8 -8.55 8.44 6.96
C VAL A 8 -7.43 9.33 6.41
N HIS A 9 -6.50 8.75 5.68
CA HIS A 9 -5.39 9.51 5.12
C HIS A 9 -5.91 10.59 4.14
N PRO A 10 -5.42 11.84 4.15
CA PRO A 10 -5.97 12.92 3.33
C PRO A 10 -5.97 12.64 1.82
N ALA A 11 -5.05 11.81 1.34
CA ALA A 11 -5.05 11.38 -0.06
C ALA A 11 -6.28 10.50 -0.41
N ILE A 12 -6.72 9.64 0.51
CA ILE A 12 -7.90 8.79 0.35
C ILE A 12 -9.16 9.66 0.34
N GLU A 13 -9.25 10.65 1.23
CA GLU A 13 -10.36 11.61 1.26
C GLU A 13 -10.49 12.37 -0.07
N ARG A 14 -9.37 12.84 -0.63
CA ARG A 14 -9.36 13.52 -1.94
C ARG A 14 -9.79 12.61 -3.07
N CYS A 15 -9.35 11.35 -3.07
CA CYS A 15 -9.75 10.36 -4.06
C CYS A 15 -11.27 10.12 -4.01
N LEU A 16 -11.83 9.85 -2.83
CA LEU A 16 -13.26 9.64 -2.66
C LEU A 16 -14.08 10.86 -3.07
N LYS A 17 -13.62 12.08 -2.76
CA LYS A 17 -14.25 13.32 -3.20
C LYS A 17 -14.28 13.45 -4.73
N HIS A 18 -13.18 13.14 -5.42
CA HIS A 18 -13.16 13.17 -6.88
C HIS A 18 -14.07 12.12 -7.50
N LEU A 19 -14.08 10.89 -6.96
CA LEU A 19 -15.00 9.83 -7.41
C LEU A 19 -16.45 10.26 -7.24
N HIS A 20 -16.78 10.95 -6.16
CA HIS A 20 -18.12 11.50 -5.95
C HIS A 20 -18.46 12.60 -6.99
N ILE A 21 -17.55 13.54 -7.25
CA ILE A 21 -17.74 14.59 -8.27
C ILE A 21 -17.96 13.99 -9.67
N LEU A 22 -17.29 12.88 -9.98
CA LEU A 22 -17.44 12.17 -11.26
C LEU A 22 -18.76 11.38 -11.35
N GLY A 23 -19.61 11.40 -10.32
CA GLY A 23 -20.89 10.68 -10.32
C GLY A 23 -20.72 9.17 -10.30
N THR A 24 -19.59 8.66 -9.81
CA THR A 24 -19.37 7.21 -9.72
C THR A 24 -20.36 6.56 -8.76
N ASP A 25 -20.76 5.32 -9.06
CA ASP A 25 -21.54 4.51 -8.13
C ASP A 25 -20.66 3.85 -7.05
N ASP A 26 -21.29 3.22 -6.06
CA ASP A 26 -20.57 2.53 -4.97
C ASP A 26 -19.69 1.38 -5.47
N LYS A 27 -20.08 0.72 -6.57
CA LYS A 27 -19.33 -0.41 -7.13
C LYS A 27 -18.02 0.08 -7.73
N ILE A 28 -18.04 1.19 -8.45
CA ILE A 28 -16.83 1.81 -9.01
C ILE A 28 -15.88 2.24 -7.88
N ARG A 29 -16.39 2.84 -6.81
CA ARG A 29 -15.56 3.18 -5.64
C ARG A 29 -14.88 1.97 -5.04
N GLN A 30 -15.61 0.86 -4.90
CA GLN A 30 -15.09 -0.38 -4.36
C GLN A 30 -14.02 -1.00 -5.27
N ILE A 31 -14.21 -0.96 -6.59
CA ILE A 31 -13.21 -1.42 -7.56
C ILE A 31 -11.94 -0.59 -7.46
N VAL A 32 -12.05 0.75 -7.42
CA VAL A 32 -10.89 1.64 -7.26
C VAL A 32 -10.14 1.33 -5.98
N TYR A 33 -10.85 1.15 -4.87
CA TYR A 33 -10.23 0.77 -3.60
C TYR A 33 -9.46 -0.55 -3.71
N MET A 34 -10.07 -1.59 -4.29
CA MET A 34 -9.44 -2.89 -4.50
C MET A 34 -8.15 -2.78 -5.33
N TYR A 35 -8.16 -2.02 -6.42
CA TYR A 35 -6.96 -1.79 -7.23
C TYR A 35 -5.86 -1.03 -6.47
N MET A 36 -6.23 0.02 -5.73
CA MET A 36 -5.27 0.79 -4.94
C MET A 36 -4.65 -0.04 -3.80
N GLU A 37 -5.45 -0.92 -3.18
CA GLU A 37 -4.97 -1.86 -2.17
C GLU A 37 -3.97 -2.87 -2.78
N THR A 38 -4.26 -3.42 -3.96
CA THR A 38 -3.35 -4.31 -4.68
C THR A 38 -2.03 -3.62 -5.01
N LEU A 39 -2.06 -2.42 -5.59
CA LEU A 39 -0.84 -1.66 -5.90
C LEU A 39 -0.02 -1.35 -4.65
N ALA A 40 -0.67 -1.00 -3.54
CA ALA A 40 0.01 -0.75 -2.27
C ALA A 40 0.71 -2.01 -1.73
N ARG A 41 0.09 -3.18 -1.87
CA ARG A 41 0.68 -4.47 -1.48
C ARG A 41 1.89 -4.81 -2.36
N GLU A 42 1.77 -4.66 -3.68
CA GLU A 42 2.86 -4.90 -4.64
C GLU A 42 4.09 -4.05 -4.32
N VAL A 43 3.92 -2.73 -4.17
CA VAL A 43 5.02 -1.81 -3.81
C VAL A 43 5.65 -2.17 -2.45
N SER A 44 4.82 -2.63 -1.50
CA SER A 44 5.31 -3.04 -0.19
C SER A 44 6.08 -4.36 -0.23
N MET A 45 5.76 -5.25 -1.17
CA MET A 45 6.48 -6.50 -1.40
C MET A 45 7.80 -6.26 -2.14
N GLU A 46 7.81 -5.38 -3.15
CA GLU A 46 9.03 -4.97 -3.86
C GLU A 46 10.07 -4.36 -2.89
N LYS A 47 9.63 -3.46 -2.00
CA LYS A 47 10.50 -2.89 -0.95
C LYS A 47 11.04 -3.92 0.05
N GLN A 48 10.32 -5.03 0.28
CA GLN A 48 10.79 -6.10 1.15
C GLN A 48 11.81 -7.01 0.45
N ALA A 49 11.64 -7.26 -0.85
CA ALA A 49 12.59 -8.02 -1.65
C ALA A 49 13.95 -7.29 -1.79
N GLU A 50 13.93 -5.97 -1.98
CA GLU A 50 15.14 -5.14 -2.09
C GLU A 50 16.00 -5.14 -0.80
N ASN A 51 15.36 -5.32 0.37
CA ASN A 51 16.03 -5.34 1.67
C ASN A 51 16.65 -6.71 2.02
N THR A 52 16.37 -7.77 1.26
CA THR A 52 16.93 -9.11 1.48
C THR A 52 18.19 -9.40 0.67
N GLU A 53 18.49 -8.63 -0.38
CA GLU A 53 19.68 -8.86 -1.22
C GLU A 53 20.95 -8.16 -0.71
N THR A 54 20.86 -7.26 0.29
CA THR A 54 22.02 -6.53 0.82
C THR A 54 22.70 -7.19 2.03
N ARG A 55 22.28 -8.38 2.44
CA ARG A 55 22.79 -9.05 3.66
C ARG A 55 23.67 -10.28 3.39
N SER A 56 23.82 -10.72 2.14
CA SER A 56 24.65 -11.90 1.81
C SER A 56 26.13 -11.60 1.54
N ASP A 57 26.55 -10.33 1.47
CA ASP A 57 27.92 -9.99 1.04
C ASP A 57 28.93 -9.78 2.18
N PHE A 58 28.54 -9.95 3.45
CA PHE A 58 29.42 -9.71 4.61
C PHE A 58 29.83 -10.96 5.42
N GLU A 59 29.42 -12.18 5.06
CA GLU A 59 29.71 -13.39 5.85
C GLU A 59 30.79 -14.32 5.27
N ASN A 60 31.80 -13.78 4.56
CA ASN A 60 32.90 -14.63 4.10
C ASN A 60 34.29 -13.98 4.20
N ASN A 61 34.61 -13.41 5.36
CA ASN A 61 36.01 -13.14 5.68
C ASN A 61 36.33 -13.17 7.19
N GLU A 62 36.10 -14.32 7.83
CA GLU A 62 36.80 -14.65 9.07
C GLU A 62 36.72 -16.17 9.31
N LYS A 63 37.64 -16.92 8.68
CA LYS A 63 38.11 -18.21 9.22
C LYS A 63 39.35 -18.72 8.47
N HIS A 64 40.47 -18.62 9.20
CA HIS A 64 41.73 -19.37 9.08
C HIS A 64 42.67 -19.06 7.93
#